data_AF-A0A8H4T211-F1
#
_entry.id   AF-A0A8H4T211-F1
#
_cell.length_a   1.000
_cell.length_b   1.000
_cell.length_c   1.000
_cell.angle_alpha   90.00
_cell.angle_beta   90.00
_cell.angle_gamma   90.00
#
_symmetry.space_group_name_H-M   'P 1'
#
loop_
_entity.id
_entity.type
_entity.pdbx_description
1 polymer ?
#
loop_
_entity_poly.entity_id
_entity_poly.type
_entity_poly.pdbx_seq_one_letter_code
_entity_poly.pdbx_strand_id
1 'polypeptide(L)'
;MQARHYYMTAILNVRTGGAIEIALEEALELLRLSRGDNLGVRSQVPALYLRLDRDQEVYDFIKWYAMKGDSKYEWHNTRLLFLDLKGEDTFEVVIEKPHYFDVSFKMALTLIKIHLTKDLESLHGFLQKKPNATGEERYDYLQQRP
;
A
#
# COMPACT_ATOMS: atom_id res chain seq x y z
N MET A 1 4.58 -23.03 -2.21
CA MET A 1 4.09 -22.04 -1.22
C MET A 1 5.09 -21.85 -0.07
N GLN A 2 5.31 -22.84 0.80
CA GLN A 2 6.17 -22.66 1.99
C GLN A 2 7.63 -22.32 1.68
N ALA A 3 8.26 -22.97 0.69
CA ALA A 3 9.62 -22.63 0.27
C ALA A 3 9.76 -21.17 -0.21
N ARG A 4 8.77 -20.67 -0.95
CA ARG A 4 8.71 -19.26 -1.40
C ARG A 4 8.55 -18.30 -0.21
N HIS A 5 7.70 -18.64 0.75
CA HIS A 5 7.57 -17.86 1.98
C HIS A 5 8.90 -17.79 2.76
N TYR A 6 9.63 -18.90 2.89
CA TYR A 6 10.96 -18.88 3.51
C TYR A 6 11.99 -18.07 2.73
N TYR A 7 11.96 -18.15 1.40
CA TYR A 7 12.80 -17.31 0.55
C TYR A 7 12.50 -15.82 0.75
N MET A 8 11.22 -15.43 0.77
CA MET A 8 10.76 -14.07 1.08
C MET A 8 11.26 -13.60 2.46
N THR A 9 11.16 -14.44 3.50
CA THR A 9 11.70 -14.09 4.83
C THR A 9 13.22 -13.97 4.83
N ALA A 10 13.91 -14.85 4.10
CA ALA A 10 15.37 -14.84 4.02
C ALA A 10 15.90 -13.60 3.28
N ILE A 11 15.30 -13.22 2.15
CA ILE A 11 15.75 -12.08 1.35
C ILE A 11 15.57 -10.76 2.09
N LEU A 12 14.56 -10.64 2.96
CA LEU A 12 14.35 -9.47 3.80
C LEU A 12 15.47 -9.19 4.81
N ASN A 13 16.37 -10.16 5.06
CA ASN A 13 17.59 -9.91 5.83
C ASN A 13 18.64 -9.11 5.04
N VAL A 14 18.55 -9.11 3.71
CA VAL A 14 19.35 -8.24 2.83
C VAL A 14 18.67 -6.87 2.82
N ARG A 15 19.11 -5.95 3.68
CA ARG A 15 18.44 -4.66 3.94
C ARG A 15 18.61 -3.63 2.82
N THR A 16 18.12 -3.94 1.62
CA THR A 16 18.23 -3.10 0.42
C THR A 16 16.86 -2.90 -0.24
N GLY A 17 16.70 -1.84 -1.05
CA GLY A 17 15.50 -1.60 -1.86
C GLY A 17 15.17 -2.78 -2.77
N GLY A 18 16.16 -3.31 -3.51
CA GLY A 18 15.95 -4.44 -4.42
C GLY A 18 15.49 -5.72 -3.71
N ALA A 19 15.97 -5.98 -2.48
CA ALA A 19 15.48 -7.12 -1.70
C ALA A 19 14.02 -6.95 -1.24
N ILE A 20 13.59 -5.71 -0.98
CA ILE A 20 12.19 -5.40 -0.63
C ILE A 20 11.30 -5.59 -1.86
N GLU A 21 11.73 -5.18 -3.06
CA GLU A 21 11.01 -5.43 -4.31
C GLU A 21 10.81 -6.94 -4.55
N ILE A 22 11.89 -7.73 -4.44
CA ILE A 22 11.80 -9.19 -4.59
C ILE A 22 10.84 -9.79 -3.55
N ALA A 23 10.92 -9.35 -2.29
CA ALA A 23 10.03 -9.83 -1.24
C ALA A 23 8.56 -9.48 -1.53
N LEU A 24 8.30 -8.27 -2.05
CA LEU A 24 6.97 -7.81 -2.43
C LEU A 24 6.41 -8.61 -3.60
N GLU A 25 7.20 -8.86 -4.64
CA GLU A 25 6.80 -9.70 -5.78
C GLU A 25 6.43 -11.12 -5.33
N GLU A 26 7.27 -11.74 -4.49
CA GLU A 26 7.01 -13.06 -3.93
C GLU A 26 5.76 -13.06 -3.04
N ALA A 27 5.55 -12.01 -2.24
CA ALA A 27 4.37 -11.87 -1.39
C ALA A 27 3.08 -11.80 -2.22
N LEU A 28 3.07 -10.99 -3.28
CA LEU A 28 1.92 -10.84 -4.18
C LEU A 28 1.66 -12.12 -4.97
N GLU A 29 2.71 -12.83 -5.41
CA GLU A 29 2.55 -14.11 -6.09
C GLU A 29 2.02 -15.21 -5.16
N LEU A 30 2.46 -15.24 -3.89
CA LEU A 30 1.89 -16.13 -2.88
C LEU A 30 0.39 -15.85 -2.68
N LEU A 31 -0.02 -14.58 -2.62
CA LEU A 31 -1.43 -14.20 -2.54
C LEU A 31 -2.21 -14.56 -3.81
N ARG A 32 -1.60 -14.43 -5.00
CA ARG A 32 -2.24 -14.83 -6.26
C ARG A 32 -2.50 -16.34 -6.31
N LEU A 33 -1.54 -17.15 -5.84
CA LEU A 33 -1.63 -18.62 -5.79
C LEU A 33 -2.57 -19.11 -4.68
N SER A 34 -2.63 -18.38 -3.56
CA SER A 34 -3.51 -18.69 -2.43
C SER A 34 -4.12 -17.40 -1.88
N ARG A 35 -5.25 -16.98 -2.50
CA ARG A 35 -5.94 -15.73 -2.12
C ARG A 35 -6.48 -15.77 -0.69
N GLY A 36 -6.80 -16.96 -0.20
CA GLY A 36 -7.16 -17.21 1.20
C GLY A 36 -6.02 -16.94 2.18
N ASP A 37 -4.78 -16.80 1.70
CA ASP A 37 -3.59 -16.45 2.47
C ASP A 37 -3.31 -17.35 3.67
N ASN A 38 -3.20 -18.65 3.40
CA ASN A 38 -2.96 -19.66 4.45
C ASN A 38 -1.62 -19.48 5.19
N LEU A 39 -0.74 -18.59 4.71
CA LEU A 39 0.57 -18.31 5.30
C LEU A 39 0.64 -16.91 5.97
N GLY A 40 -0.45 -16.13 5.98
CA GLY A 40 -0.50 -14.82 6.64
C GLY A 40 0.40 -13.75 6.00
N VAL A 41 0.63 -13.85 4.70
CA VAL A 41 1.49 -12.96 3.92
C VAL A 41 0.87 -11.58 3.76
N ARG A 42 -0.47 -11.46 3.71
CA ARG A 42 -1.16 -10.20 3.43
C ARG A 42 -0.81 -9.10 4.43
N SER A 43 -0.60 -9.44 5.71
CA SER A 43 -0.26 -8.48 6.76
C SER A 43 1.13 -7.85 6.57
N GLN A 44 2.01 -8.47 5.77
CA GLN A 44 3.36 -7.96 5.49
C GLN A 44 3.39 -7.00 4.30
N VAL A 45 2.48 -7.18 3.33
CA VAL A 45 2.48 -6.43 2.06
C VAL A 45 2.43 -4.91 2.23
N PRO A 46 1.58 -4.32 3.10
CA PRO A 46 1.56 -2.87 3.30
C PRO A 46 2.92 -2.30 3.72
N ALA A 47 3.64 -2.99 4.61
CA ALA A 47 4.95 -2.56 5.07
C ALA A 47 6.02 -2.64 3.97
N LEU A 48 5.92 -3.60 3.06
CA LEU A 48 6.83 -3.73 1.93
C LEU A 48 6.65 -2.57 0.94
N TYR A 49 5.41 -2.24 0.57
CA TYR A 49 5.12 -1.08 -0.28
C TYR A 49 5.58 0.24 0.36
N LEU A 50 5.30 0.45 1.66
CA LEU A 50 5.74 1.67 2.37
C LEU A 50 7.26 1.86 2.35
N ARG A 51 8.03 0.77 2.46
CA ARG A 51 9.50 0.83 2.41
C ARG A 51 10.05 1.15 1.01
N LEU A 52 9.20 1.15 0.00
CA LEU A 52 9.50 1.52 -1.39
C LEU A 52 8.91 2.89 -1.75
N ASP A 53 8.33 3.63 -0.79
CA ASP A 53 7.61 4.90 -1.00
C ASP A 53 6.41 4.78 -1.96
N ARG A 54 5.74 3.61 -1.95
CA ARG A 54 4.61 3.28 -2.84
C ARG A 54 3.27 3.43 -2.13
N ASP A 55 3.04 4.61 -1.55
CA ASP A 55 1.88 4.91 -0.71
C ASP A 55 0.53 4.63 -1.40
N GLN A 56 0.43 4.94 -2.70
CA GLN A 56 -0.80 4.71 -3.48
C GLN A 56 -1.15 3.21 -3.54
N GLU A 57 -0.17 2.35 -3.81
CA GLU A 57 -0.41 0.91 -3.87
C GLU A 57 -0.69 0.29 -2.50
N VAL A 58 -0.13 0.85 -1.42
CA VAL A 58 -0.55 0.49 -0.05
C VAL A 58 -2.04 0.75 0.12
N TYR A 59 -2.50 1.94 -0.28
CA TYR A 59 -3.90 2.34 -0.14
C TYR A 59 -4.84 1.45 -0.96
N ASP A 60 -4.54 1.26 -2.25
CA ASP A 60 -5.34 0.42 -3.15
C ASP A 60 -5.46 -1.02 -2.61
N PHE A 61 -4.36 -1.58 -2.08
CA PHE A 61 -4.32 -2.91 -1.48
C PHE A 61 -5.20 -3.00 -0.24
N ILE A 62 -5.07 -2.05 0.70
CA ILE A 62 -5.89 -2.01 1.92
C ILE A 62 -7.36 -1.85 1.57
N LYS A 63 -7.69 -0.94 0.64
CA LYS A 63 -9.06 -0.67 0.21
C LYS A 63 -9.70 -1.91 -0.42
N TRP A 64 -8.95 -2.67 -1.22
CA TRP A 64 -9.46 -3.91 -1.82
C TRP A 64 -9.93 -4.90 -0.74
N TYR A 65 -9.11 -5.15 0.28
CA TYR A 65 -9.50 -6.03 1.39
C TYR A 65 -10.60 -5.44 2.27
N ALA A 66 -10.63 -4.13 2.46
CA ALA A 66 -11.65 -3.45 3.24
C ALA A 66 -13.05 -3.52 2.58
N MET A 67 -13.12 -3.48 1.25
CA MET A 67 -14.39 -3.42 0.49
C MET A 67 -14.80 -4.71 -0.22
N LYS A 68 -13.85 -5.48 -0.75
CA LYS A 68 -14.12 -6.68 -1.57
C LYS A 68 -13.74 -7.98 -0.85
N GLY A 69 -12.76 -7.95 0.05
CA GLY A 69 -12.21 -9.12 0.75
C GLY A 69 -13.07 -9.62 1.91
N ASP A 70 -14.36 -9.85 1.69
CA ASP A 70 -15.29 -10.32 2.72
C ASP A 70 -15.47 -11.85 2.76
N SER A 71 -16.37 -12.33 3.61
CA SER A 71 -16.68 -13.77 3.73
C SER A 71 -17.45 -14.33 2.53
N LYS A 72 -18.02 -13.48 1.67
CA LYS A 72 -18.76 -13.87 0.46
C LYS A 72 -17.85 -13.95 -0.76
N TYR A 73 -16.67 -13.37 -0.72
CA TYR A 73 -15.67 -13.51 -1.77
C TYR A 73 -15.25 -14.97 -1.93
N GLU A 74 -15.32 -15.51 -3.15
CA GLU A 74 -14.89 -16.88 -3.45
C GLU A 74 -13.36 -16.97 -3.55
N TRP A 75 -12.69 -17.09 -2.41
CA TRP A 75 -11.22 -17.09 -2.30
C TRP A 75 -10.51 -18.14 -3.17
N HIS A 76 -11.18 -19.23 -3.52
CA HIS A 76 -10.63 -20.31 -4.35
C HIS A 76 -10.89 -20.12 -5.86
N ASN A 77 -11.73 -19.15 -6.24
CA ASN A 77 -12.09 -18.90 -7.62
C ASN A 77 -11.08 -17.94 -8.26
N THR A 78 -10.07 -18.49 -8.93
CA THR A 78 -8.99 -17.72 -9.56
C THR A 78 -9.44 -16.89 -10.77
N ARG A 79 -10.69 -17.07 -11.25
CA ARG A 79 -11.25 -16.29 -12.36
C ARG A 79 -11.79 -14.94 -11.93
N LEU A 80 -12.03 -14.73 -10.64
CA LEU A 80 -12.45 -13.43 -10.11
C LEU A 80 -11.31 -12.43 -10.13
N LEU A 81 -11.65 -11.15 -10.27
CA LEU A 81 -10.72 -10.05 -10.06
C LEU A 81 -10.18 -10.09 -8.63
N PHE A 82 -8.89 -9.82 -8.49
CA PHE A 82 -8.16 -9.90 -7.23
C PHE A 82 -7.07 -8.83 -7.21
N LEU A 83 -7.07 -8.00 -6.15
CA LEU A 83 -6.16 -6.86 -6.00
C LEU A 83 -6.13 -5.96 -7.25
N ASP A 84 -7.31 -5.69 -7.80
CA ASP A 84 -7.54 -5.02 -9.08
C ASP A 84 -7.79 -3.51 -8.97
N LEU A 85 -7.78 -2.94 -7.75
CA LEU A 85 -7.91 -1.50 -7.57
C LEU A 85 -6.60 -0.79 -7.94
N LYS A 86 -6.72 0.39 -8.56
CA LYS A 86 -5.60 1.24 -9.01
C LYS A 86 -5.97 2.71 -8.93
N GLY A 87 -5.16 3.49 -8.21
CA GLY A 87 -5.33 4.95 -8.14
C GLY A 87 -6.58 5.37 -7.40
N GLU A 88 -6.97 4.63 -6.37
CA GLU A 88 -8.12 4.97 -5.54
C GLU A 88 -7.86 6.26 -4.75
N ASP A 89 -8.92 7.00 -4.44
CA ASP A 89 -8.81 8.28 -3.74
C ASP A 89 -8.28 8.12 -2.32
N THR A 90 -7.02 8.48 -2.09
CA THR A 90 -6.38 8.42 -0.78
C THR A 90 -6.91 9.47 0.20
N PHE A 91 -7.67 10.47 -0.25
CA PHE A 91 -8.27 11.52 0.59
C PHE A 91 -9.66 11.18 1.08
N GLU A 92 -10.26 10.09 0.59
CA GLU A 92 -11.59 9.68 1.04
C GLU A 92 -11.61 9.30 2.53
N VAL A 93 -12.82 9.27 3.07
CA VAL A 93 -13.07 8.92 4.47
C VAL A 93 -12.69 7.46 4.72
N VAL A 94 -12.03 7.21 5.86
CA VAL A 94 -11.65 5.86 6.26
C VAL A 94 -12.90 5.00 6.48
N ILE A 95 -12.90 3.79 5.92
CA ILE A 95 -13.98 2.81 6.11
C ILE A 95 -14.00 2.38 7.58
N GLU A 96 -15.03 2.79 8.33
CA GLU A 96 -15.14 2.53 9.77
C GLU A 96 -15.32 1.04 10.11
N LYS A 97 -16.00 0.30 9.22
CA LYS A 97 -16.31 -1.13 9.39
C LYS A 97 -15.84 -1.93 8.19
N PRO A 98 -14.51 -2.12 8.03
CA PRO A 98 -13.97 -2.84 6.88
C PRO A 98 -14.27 -4.33 7.00
N HIS A 99 -14.40 -5.02 5.86
CA HIS A 99 -14.61 -6.46 5.82
C HIS A 99 -13.42 -7.25 6.38
N TYR A 100 -12.21 -6.75 6.16
CA TYR A 100 -10.99 -7.29 6.73
C TYR A 100 -10.34 -6.29 7.68
N PHE A 101 -9.90 -6.78 8.83
CA PHE A 101 -9.30 -5.99 9.90
C PHE A 101 -7.94 -6.58 10.29
N ASP A 102 -6.88 -5.79 10.18
CA ASP A 102 -5.52 -6.14 10.60
C ASP A 102 -4.82 -4.89 11.15
N VAL A 103 -4.00 -5.07 12.19
CA VAL A 103 -3.29 -3.94 12.83
C VAL A 103 -2.26 -3.34 11.88
N SER A 104 -1.56 -4.16 11.09
CA SER A 104 -0.56 -3.72 10.12
C SER A 104 -1.19 -2.85 9.03
N PHE A 105 -2.41 -3.19 8.60
CA PHE A 105 -3.19 -2.39 7.65
C PHE A 105 -3.53 -1.01 8.24
N LYS A 106 -3.98 -0.96 9.49
CA LYS A 106 -4.28 0.31 10.17
C LYS A 106 -3.04 1.18 10.34
N MET A 107 -1.94 0.59 10.79
CA MET A 107 -0.66 1.31 10.94
C MET A 107 -0.20 1.88 9.61
N ALA A 108 -0.28 1.08 8.54
CA ALA A 108 0.06 1.54 7.21
C ALA A 108 -0.84 2.68 6.72
N LEU A 109 -2.16 2.56 6.92
CA LEU A 109 -3.10 3.63 6.59
C LEU A 109 -2.83 4.91 7.39
N THR A 110 -2.51 4.80 8.68
CA THR A 110 -2.11 5.95 9.51
C THR A 110 -0.84 6.62 8.97
N LEU A 111 0.17 5.83 8.56
CA LEU A 111 1.41 6.37 7.98
C LEU A 111 1.14 7.11 6.67
N ILE A 112 0.32 6.55 5.77
CA ILE A 112 -0.11 7.23 4.54
C ILE A 112 -0.79 8.57 4.87
N LYS A 113 -1.73 8.59 5.81
CA LYS A 113 -2.42 9.83 6.20
C LYS A 113 -1.44 10.85 6.79
N ILE A 114 -0.43 10.42 7.56
CA ILE A 114 0.63 11.31 8.05
C ILE A 114 1.47 11.87 6.89
N HIS A 115 1.85 11.05 5.91
CA HIS A 115 2.58 11.51 4.72
C HIS A 115 1.77 12.56 3.96
N LEU A 116 0.50 12.28 3.67
CA LEU A 116 -0.41 13.21 2.99
C LEU A 116 -0.58 14.52 3.75
N THR A 117 -0.75 14.48 5.08
CA THR A 117 -0.85 15.69 5.89
C THR A 117 0.43 16.52 5.81
N LYS A 118 1.60 15.89 5.90
CA LYS A 118 2.89 16.58 5.76
C LYS A 118 3.06 17.21 4.37
N ASP A 119 2.65 16.51 3.32
CA ASP A 119 2.70 17.04 1.95
C ASP A 119 1.79 18.26 1.79
N LEU A 120 0.58 18.21 2.34
CA LEU A 120 -0.36 19.33 2.33
C LEU A 120 0.16 20.53 3.13
N GLU A 121 0.74 20.30 4.31
CA GLU A 121 1.37 21.34 5.12
C GLU A 121 2.55 21.98 4.38
N SER A 122 3.39 21.17 3.75
CA SER A 122 4.53 21.62 2.95
C SER A 122 4.07 22.46 1.75
N LEU A 123 3.08 21.97 0.99
CA LEU A 123 2.51 22.69 -0.15
C LEU A 123 1.85 24.01 0.28
N HIS A 124 1.14 24.00 1.42
CA HIS A 124 0.55 25.20 1.97
C HIS A 124 1.62 26.25 2.31
N GLY A 125 2.70 25.84 2.98
CA GLY A 125 3.83 26.72 3.28
C GLY A 125 4.53 27.27 2.03
N PHE A 126 4.64 26.46 0.97
CA PHE A 126 5.14 26.92 -0.33
C PHE A 126 4.22 27.99 -0.94
N LEU A 127 2.91 27.75 -0.96
CA LEU A 127 1.93 28.69 -1.51
C LEU A 127 1.85 30.00 -0.72
N GLN A 128 2.08 29.99 0.60
CA GLN A 128 2.18 31.23 1.37
C GLN A 128 3.36 32.11 0.91
N LYS A 129 4.50 31.49 0.55
CA LYS A 129 5.69 32.20 0.05
C LYS A 129 5.54 32.60 -1.41
N LYS A 130 4.82 31.80 -2.20
CA LYS A 130 4.60 32.00 -3.64
C LYS A 130 3.11 31.85 -4.00
N PRO A 131 2.26 32.84 -3.66
CA PRO A 131 0.80 32.72 -3.79
C PRO A 131 0.33 32.57 -5.25
N ASN A 132 1.10 33.09 -6.20
CA ASN A 132 0.79 33.01 -7.63
C ASN A 132 1.51 31.84 -8.32
N ALA A 133 1.97 30.83 -7.56
CA ALA A 133 2.64 29.67 -8.16
C ALA A 133 1.72 28.97 -9.16
N THR A 134 2.26 28.66 -10.34
CA THR A 134 1.55 27.91 -11.38
C THR A 134 1.30 26.47 -10.94
N GLY A 135 0.43 25.74 -11.66
CA GLY A 135 0.21 24.32 -11.38
C GLY A 135 1.48 23.47 -11.50
N GLU A 136 2.30 23.77 -12.49
CA GLU A 136 3.59 23.12 -12.74
C GLU A 136 4.58 23.35 -11.59
N GLU A 137 4.71 24.60 -11.13
CA GLU A 137 5.58 24.95 -10.00
C GLU A 137 5.17 24.26 -8.69
N ARG A 138 3.85 24.05 -8.49
CA ARG A 138 3.34 23.29 -7.33
C ARG A 138 3.70 21.81 -7.44
N TYR A 139 3.58 21.24 -8.64
CA TYR A 139 3.87 19.84 -8.90
C TYR A 139 5.36 19.54 -8.77
N ASP A 140 6.22 20.39 -9.35
CA ASP A 140 7.67 20.28 -9.25
C ASP A 140 8.16 20.37 -7.80
N TYR A 141 7.52 21.22 -6.98
CA TYR A 141 7.83 21.31 -5.55
C TYR A 141 7.50 20.00 -4.81
N LEU A 142 6.37 19.37 -5.12
CA LEU A 142 5.97 18.11 -4.51
C LEU A 142 6.86 16.93 -4.93
N GLN A 143 7.44 16.96 -6.14
CA GLN A 143 8.38 15.92 -6.59
C GLN A 143 9.75 15.99 -5.91
N GLN A 144 10.09 17.10 -5.25
CA GLN A 144 11.35 17.28 -4.53
C GLN A 144 11.30 16.73 -3.10
N ARG A 145 10.46 15.72 -2.82
CA ARG A 145 10.44 15.02 -1.52
C ARG A 145 11.87 14.67 -1.09
N PRO A 146 12.30 15.01 0.13
CA PRO A 146 13.59 14.57 0.67
C PRO A 146 13.64 13.06 0.89
#